data_AF-A0A1Y2FLP9-F1
#
_entry.id   AF-A0A1Y2FLP9-F1
#
_cell.length_a   1.000
_cell.length_b   1.000
_cell.length_c   1.000
_cell.angle_alpha   90.00
_cell.angle_beta   90.00
_cell.angle_gamma   90.00
#
_symmetry.space_group_name_H-M   'P 1'
#
loop_
_entity.id
_entity.type
_entity.pdbx_description
1 polymer ?
#
loop_
_entity_poly.entity_id
_entity_poly.type
_entity_poly.pdbx_seq_one_letter_code
_entity_poly.pdbx_strand_id
1 'polypeptide(L)'
;PRVRLSEEGERYKVEAEVPGFPKESLNLQFQDDYTLLLSGKYEQETREGPEQQELSTDQGQQQQQQQQAAKQDQGNGKPASTAVSKSGDKQVSTNIQQPRVWRNERISQSFQRQIVFPTAVNQDAVEASLDHGLLKLAVPKLAEEKHRK
;
A
#
# COMPACT_ATOMS: atom_id res chain seq x y z
N PRO A 1 -2.27 -3.66 9.08
CA PRO A 1 -3.07 -4.88 9.35
C PRO A 1 -3.37 -4.99 10.85
N ARG A 2 -4.50 -5.59 11.23
CA ARG A 2 -4.76 -5.98 12.62
C ARG A 2 -3.89 -7.19 12.95
N VAL A 3 -3.34 -7.22 14.15
CA VAL A 3 -2.47 -8.31 14.61
C VAL A 3 -2.86 -8.73 16.02
N ARG A 4 -2.87 -10.04 16.24
CA ARG A 4 -3.01 -10.68 17.53
C ARG A 4 -1.74 -11.48 17.83
N LEU A 5 -1.19 -11.31 19.02
CA LEU A 5 -0.09 -12.10 19.57
C LEU A 5 -0.61 -12.85 20.79
N SER A 6 -0.34 -14.15 20.85
CA SER A 6 -0.72 -15.02 21.98
C SER A 6 0.42 -15.99 22.28
N GLU A 7 0.48 -16.48 23.52
CA GLU A 7 1.48 -17.42 23.98
C GLU A 7 0.86 -18.81 24.14
N GLU A 8 1.50 -19.82 23.56
CA GLU A 8 1.08 -21.22 23.60
C GLU A 8 2.26 -22.09 24.10
N GLY A 9 2.53 -22.04 25.41
CA GLY A 9 3.59 -22.84 26.04
C GLY A 9 4.99 -22.48 25.52
N GLU A 10 5.53 -23.29 24.62
CA GLU A 10 6.88 -23.14 24.06
C GLU A 10 6.94 -22.30 22.78
N ARG A 11 5.82 -21.73 22.33
CA ARG A 11 5.78 -20.87 21.14
C ARG A 11 4.86 -19.67 21.32
N TYR A 12 5.09 -18.65 20.51
CA TYR A 12 4.12 -17.60 20.27
C TYR A 12 3.30 -17.91 19.02
N LYS A 13 2.02 -17.57 19.05
CA LYS A 13 1.13 -17.59 17.90
C LYS A 13 0.79 -16.16 17.51
N VAL A 14 1.13 -15.81 16.27
CA VAL A 14 0.81 -14.51 15.66
C VAL A 14 -0.26 -14.71 14.60
N GLU A 15 -1.32 -13.92 14.66
CA GLU A 15 -2.36 -13.87 13.63
C GLU A 15 -2.46 -12.45 13.08
N ALA A 16 -2.37 -12.28 11.76
CA ALA A 16 -2.45 -10.99 11.11
C ALA A 16 -3.47 -10.99 9.96
N GLU A 17 -4.39 -10.03 9.98
CA GLU A 17 -5.40 -9.86 8.92
C GLU A 17 -4.79 -9.08 7.76
N VAL A 18 -4.64 -9.75 6.61
CA VAL A 18 -4.03 -9.25 5.37
C VAL A 18 -4.87 -9.61 4.13
N PRO A 19 -6.15 -9.20 4.07
CA PRO A 19 -7.03 -9.56 2.96
C PRO A 19 -6.57 -8.94 1.64
N GLY A 20 -6.61 -9.74 0.57
CA GLY A 20 -6.26 -9.29 -0.78
C GLY A 20 -4.76 -9.22 -1.08
N PHE A 21 -3.89 -9.50 -0.11
CA PHE A 21 -2.45 -9.60 -0.33
C PHE A 21 -2.08 -11.01 -0.79
N PRO A 22 -1.47 -11.17 -1.98
CA PRO A 22 -0.92 -12.46 -2.37
C PRO A 22 0.31 -12.79 -1.51
N LYS A 23 0.59 -14.09 -1.33
CA LYS A 23 1.64 -14.57 -0.41
C LYS A 23 3.00 -13.96 -0.72
N GLU A 24 3.34 -13.83 -2.00
CA GLU A 24 4.57 -13.27 -2.53
C GLU A 24 4.75 -11.77 -2.25
N SER A 25 3.67 -11.04 -1.95
CA SER A 25 3.73 -9.61 -1.59
C SER A 25 3.97 -9.37 -0.10
N LEU A 26 3.93 -10.43 0.72
CA LEU A 26 4.14 -10.36 2.17
C LEU A 26 5.60 -10.63 2.49
N ASN A 27 6.20 -9.74 3.28
CA ASN A 27 7.55 -9.87 3.76
C ASN A 27 7.55 -9.97 5.30
N LEU A 28 8.24 -11.00 5.80
CA LEU A 28 8.46 -11.28 7.21
C LEU A 28 9.96 -11.22 7.46
N GLN A 29 10.39 -10.31 8.33
CA GLN A 29 11.80 -10.12 8.64
C GLN A 29 12.00 -9.95 10.14
N PHE A 30 12.86 -10.77 10.74
CA PHE A 30 13.32 -10.51 12.10
C PHE A 30 14.39 -9.42 12.08
N GLN A 31 14.23 -8.42 12.95
CA GLN A 31 15.23 -7.36 13.15
C GLN A 31 16.25 -7.79 14.20
N ASP A 32 15.80 -8.57 15.18
CA ASP A 32 16.54 -9.15 16.29
C ASP A 32 15.74 -10.34 16.86
N ASP A 33 16.21 -10.95 17.95
CA ASP A 33 15.57 -12.11 18.59
C ASP A 33 14.21 -11.84 19.23
N TYR A 34 13.77 -10.59 19.27
CA TYR A 34 12.53 -10.17 19.93
C TYR A 34 11.57 -9.47 18.99
N THR A 35 11.99 -9.12 17.77
CA THR A 35 11.22 -8.21 16.91
C THR A 35 11.03 -8.78 15.52
N LEU A 36 9.76 -9.03 15.16
CA LEU A 36 9.35 -9.38 13.81
C LEU A 36 8.72 -8.18 13.10
N LEU A 37 9.24 -7.88 11.92
CA LEU A 37 8.69 -6.92 10.98
C LEU A 37 7.82 -7.65 9.94
N LEU A 38 6.53 -7.34 9.94
CA LEU A 38 5.57 -7.76 8.92
C LEU A 38 5.26 -6.58 8.00
N SER A 39 5.58 -6.69 6.72
CA SER A 39 5.29 -5.67 5.72
C SER A 39 4.67 -6.24 4.46
N GLY A 40 3.97 -5.40 3.71
CA GLY A 40 3.38 -5.76 2.44
C GLY A 40 3.07 -4.51 1.62
N LYS A 41 3.18 -4.62 0.31
CA LYS A 41 2.80 -3.57 -0.63
C LYS A 41 1.77 -4.11 -1.59
N TYR A 42 0.66 -3.40 -1.70
CA TYR A 42 -0.34 -3.65 -2.72
C TYR A 42 -0.45 -2.39 -3.57
N GLU A 43 0.10 -2.43 -4.77
CA GLU A 43 -0.14 -1.39 -5.76
C GLU A 43 -1.45 -1.73 -6.45
N GLN A 44 -2.51 -1.02 -6.07
CA GLN A 44 -3.66 -0.89 -6.94
C GLN A 44 -3.40 0.31 -7.84
N GLU A 45 -3.62 0.15 -9.15
CA GLU A 45 -3.68 1.28 -10.06
C GLU A 45 -4.89 2.15 -9.64
N THR A 46 -4.67 3.13 -8.77
CA THR A 46 -5.66 4.16 -8.46
C THR A 46 -5.92 4.93 -9.75
N ARG A 47 -6.99 4.57 -10.45
CA ARG A 47 -7.51 5.33 -11.59
C ARG A 47 -8.66 6.18 -11.08
N GLU A 48 -8.37 7.45 -10.82
CA GLU A 48 -9.39 8.47 -10.60
C GLU A 48 -10.20 8.59 -11.88
N GLY A 49 -11.50 8.27 -11.81
CA GLY A 49 -12.43 8.64 -12.88
C GLY A 49 -12.61 10.16 -12.89
N PRO A 50 -12.95 10.78 -14.03
CA PRO A 50 -13.10 12.23 -14.10
C PRO A 50 -14.13 12.70 -13.07
N GLU A 51 -13.74 13.66 -12.23
CA GLU A 51 -14.65 14.38 -11.34
C GLU A 51 -15.83 14.92 -12.16
N GLN A 52 -17.04 14.48 -11.84
CA GLN A 52 -18.25 15.10 -12.37
C GLN A 52 -18.66 16.24 -11.43
N GLN A 53 -18.25 17.45 -11.77
CA GLN A 53 -19.04 18.65 -11.49
C GLN A 53 -20.43 18.44 -12.10
N GLU A 54 -21.51 18.41 -11.32
CA GLU A 54 -22.89 18.85 -11.67
C GLU A 54 -23.68 18.98 -10.33
N LEU A 55 -24.55 19.95 -10.04
CA LEU A 55 -25.37 20.82 -10.88
C LEU A 55 -25.46 22.25 -10.28
N SER A 56 -25.22 23.24 -11.13
CA SER A 56 -25.81 24.57 -11.01
C SER A 56 -27.33 24.47 -11.11
N THR A 57 -28.05 24.74 -10.01
CA THR A 57 -29.48 25.01 -10.05
C THR A 57 -29.69 26.51 -10.25
N ASP A 58 -30.23 26.84 -11.42
CA ASP A 58 -30.68 28.18 -11.83
C ASP A 58 -31.80 28.69 -10.93
N GLN A 59 -31.58 29.82 -10.25
CA GLN A 59 -32.53 30.94 -10.19
C GLN A 59 -31.93 32.16 -9.46
N GLY A 60 -31.80 33.28 -10.19
CA GLY A 60 -32.10 34.60 -9.64
C GLY A 60 -30.99 35.66 -9.54
N GLN A 61 -30.96 36.51 -10.57
CA GLN A 61 -30.72 37.97 -10.53
C GLN A 61 -29.27 38.53 -10.55
N GLN A 62 -28.92 39.08 -11.73
CA GLN A 62 -28.41 40.45 -12.02
C GLN A 62 -27.30 41.02 -11.10
N GLN A 63 -26.17 41.57 -11.60
CA GLN A 63 -26.10 42.78 -12.43
C GLN A 63 -24.63 43.10 -12.81
N GLN A 64 -24.43 43.67 -14.02
CA GLN A 64 -23.44 44.70 -14.44
C GLN A 64 -21.92 44.42 -14.30
N GLN A 65 -20.99 44.97 -15.10
CA GLN A 65 -20.89 45.53 -16.46
C GLN A 65 -19.40 45.88 -16.64
N GLN A 66 -18.83 45.65 -17.84
CA GLN A 66 -17.75 46.41 -18.51
C GLN A 66 -16.38 46.67 -17.83
N GLN A 67 -15.30 46.26 -18.53
CA GLN A 67 -14.20 47.09 -19.11
C GLN A 67 -13.00 46.18 -19.44
N GLN A 68 -12.75 45.80 -20.70
CA GLN A 68 -11.88 46.45 -21.71
C GLN A 68 -10.42 46.69 -21.30
N ALA A 69 -9.56 45.78 -21.78
CA ALA A 69 -8.24 45.93 -22.42
C ALA A 69 -7.22 46.99 -21.93
N ALA A 70 -6.03 46.52 -21.51
CA ALA A 70 -4.74 47.16 -21.83
C ALA A 70 -3.50 46.24 -21.60
N LYS A 71 -2.81 45.94 -22.72
CA LYS A 71 -1.35 45.99 -22.99
C LYS A 71 -0.28 45.30 -22.10
N GLN A 72 0.51 44.46 -22.80
CA GLN A 72 2.00 44.36 -22.90
C GLN A 72 2.85 44.04 -21.65
N ASP A 73 3.69 42.98 -21.71
CA ASP A 73 5.14 43.05 -22.02
C ASP A 73 5.82 41.65 -22.04
N GLN A 74 7.01 41.60 -22.67
CA GLN A 74 7.88 40.49 -23.07
C GLN A 74 8.55 39.69 -21.93
N GLY A 75 9.00 38.47 -22.24
CA GLY A 75 9.99 37.75 -21.42
C GLY A 75 10.39 36.38 -21.98
N ASN A 76 11.52 36.35 -22.69
CA ASN A 76 12.19 35.18 -23.28
C ASN A 76 12.92 34.33 -22.22
N GLY A 77 12.89 32.99 -22.33
CA GLY A 77 13.63 32.08 -21.43
C GLY A 77 13.56 30.58 -21.81
N LYS A 78 14.45 30.14 -22.71
CA LYS A 78 14.89 28.75 -23.00
C LYS A 78 15.61 28.12 -21.75
N PRO A 79 16.07 26.83 -21.72
CA PRO A 79 15.90 25.71 -22.65
C PRO A 79 15.70 24.28 -22.00
N ALA A 80 15.42 23.30 -22.87
CA ALA A 80 15.95 21.93 -22.89
C ALA A 80 15.73 20.93 -21.73
N SER A 81 15.06 19.81 -22.04
CA SER A 81 15.78 18.54 -22.20
C SER A 81 15.05 17.59 -23.15
N THR A 82 15.84 17.10 -24.09
CA THR A 82 15.49 16.25 -25.23
C THR A 82 15.90 14.80 -24.90
N ALA A 83 15.22 13.84 -25.56
CA ALA A 83 15.50 12.40 -25.64
C ALA A 83 14.96 11.58 -24.45
N VAL A 84 14.21 10.50 -24.67
CA VAL A 84 14.70 9.28 -25.34
C VAL A 84 13.69 8.66 -26.31
N SER A 85 14.23 8.28 -27.48
CA SER A 85 13.60 7.51 -28.54
C SER A 85 13.54 6.00 -28.22
N LYS A 86 12.37 5.42 -28.49
CA LYS A 86 12.05 4.07 -29.00
C LYS A 86 13.11 2.96 -28.97
N SER A 87 12.73 1.86 -28.30
CA SER A 87 12.82 0.45 -28.75
C SER A 87 11.74 -0.30 -27.94
N GLY A 88 10.83 -1.12 -28.44
CA GLY A 88 10.77 -1.85 -29.69
C GLY A 88 10.24 -3.26 -29.40
N ASP A 89 9.06 -3.39 -28.79
CA ASP A 89 8.30 -4.65 -28.76
C ASP A 89 6.82 -4.35 -28.94
N LYS A 90 6.19 -5.08 -29.86
CA LYS A 90 4.79 -4.92 -30.27
C LYS A 90 3.87 -5.33 -29.11
N GLN A 91 3.54 -4.40 -28.23
CA GLN A 91 2.40 -4.57 -27.35
C GLN A 91 1.15 -4.08 -28.07
N VAL A 92 0.32 -5.03 -28.50
CA VAL A 92 -1.03 -4.81 -29.00
C VAL A 92 -1.75 -3.93 -27.98
N SER A 93 -1.90 -2.64 -28.28
CA SER A 93 -2.69 -1.71 -27.50
C SER A 93 -4.15 -2.07 -27.67
N THR A 94 -4.59 -3.08 -26.92
CA THR A 94 -6.02 -3.34 -26.75
C THR A 94 -6.57 -2.09 -26.07
N ASN A 95 -7.38 -1.34 -26.80
CA ASN A 95 -8.14 -0.20 -26.31
C ASN A 95 -9.16 -0.71 -25.29
N ILE A 96 -8.69 -1.05 -24.08
CA ILE A 96 -9.54 -1.36 -22.94
C ILE A 96 -9.91 -0.01 -22.35
N GLN A 97 -11.05 0.53 -22.78
CA GLN A 97 -11.69 1.65 -22.10
C GLN A 97 -11.84 1.27 -20.63
N GLN A 98 -11.25 2.08 -19.76
CA GLN A 98 -11.15 1.78 -18.33
C GLN A 98 -12.54 1.85 -17.67
N PRO A 99 -12.85 0.97 -16.69
CA PRO A 99 -14.15 0.95 -16.04
C PRO A 99 -14.36 2.18 -15.14
N ARG A 100 -15.57 2.76 -15.16
CA ARG A 100 -15.98 3.84 -14.25
C ARG A 100 -16.15 3.32 -12.83
N VAL A 101 -15.33 3.82 -11.90
CA VAL A 101 -15.40 3.50 -10.46
C VAL A 101 -16.42 4.44 -9.78
N TRP A 102 -17.45 3.89 -9.13
CA TRP A 102 -18.49 4.68 -8.44
C TRP A 102 -18.21 4.89 -6.94
N ARG A 103 -17.46 3.99 -6.32
CA ARG A 103 -17.08 4.05 -4.90
C ARG A 103 -15.84 3.22 -4.65
N ASN A 104 -14.87 3.77 -3.92
CA ASN A 104 -13.71 3.04 -3.45
C ASN A 104 -13.51 3.32 -1.95
N GLU A 105 -13.76 2.30 -1.13
CA GLU A 105 -13.53 2.36 0.32
C GLU A 105 -12.31 1.53 0.73
N ARG A 106 -11.72 0.80 -0.24
CA ARG A 106 -10.61 -0.10 0.02
C ARG A 106 -9.35 0.74 0.22
N ILE A 107 -8.74 0.60 1.39
CA ILE A 107 -7.43 1.19 1.70
C ILE A 107 -6.37 0.27 1.10
N SER A 108 -6.02 0.52 -0.15
CA SER A 108 -4.99 -0.20 -0.90
C SER A 108 -3.61 0.43 -0.71
N GLN A 109 -3.17 0.56 0.54
CA GLN A 109 -1.87 1.13 0.89
C GLN A 109 -0.91 0.03 1.34
N SER A 110 0.38 0.27 1.15
CA SER A 110 1.42 -0.52 1.81
C SER A 110 1.22 -0.49 3.32
N PHE A 111 1.57 -1.60 3.97
CA PHE A 111 1.55 -1.67 5.43
C PHE A 111 2.89 -2.13 5.96
N GLN A 112 3.14 -1.74 7.21
CA GLN A 112 4.23 -2.23 8.01
C GLN A 112 3.73 -2.36 9.45
N ARG A 113 4.05 -3.48 10.10
CA ARG A 113 3.73 -3.75 11.49
C ARG A 113 4.91 -4.40 12.17
N GLN A 114 5.32 -3.80 13.28
CA GLN A 114 6.32 -4.38 14.17
C GLN A 114 5.61 -5.16 15.27
N ILE A 115 6.07 -6.37 15.52
CA ILE A 115 5.57 -7.30 16.54
C ILE A 115 6.74 -7.60 17.46
N VAL A 116 6.59 -7.25 18.73
CA VAL A 116 7.61 -7.47 19.76
C VAL A 116 7.20 -8.65 20.62
N PHE A 117 8.08 -9.63 20.75
CA PHE A 117 7.93 -10.80 21.60
C PHE A 117 8.45 -10.50 23.02
N PRO A 118 7.75 -10.98 24.07
CA PRO A 118 8.22 -10.81 25.45
C PRO A 118 9.56 -11.51 25.76
N THR A 119 9.87 -12.60 25.05
CA THR A 119 11.12 -13.37 25.22
C THR A 119 11.74 -13.64 23.86
N ALA A 120 13.02 -14.00 23.84
CA ALA A 120 13.73 -14.37 22.63
C ALA A 120 13.04 -15.55 21.91
N VAL A 121 13.10 -15.54 20.58
CA VAL A 121 12.51 -16.57 19.73
C VAL A 121 13.54 -17.27 18.86
N ASN A 122 13.25 -18.52 18.49
CA ASN A 122 14.02 -19.26 17.49
C ASN A 122 13.49 -18.91 16.09
N GLN A 123 14.27 -18.14 15.35
CA GLN A 123 13.91 -17.60 14.04
C GLN A 123 13.96 -18.66 12.91
N ASP A 124 14.77 -19.71 13.08
CA ASP A 124 14.99 -20.74 12.06
C ASP A 124 13.86 -21.76 11.98
N ALA A 125 13.11 -21.92 13.07
CA ALA A 125 12.04 -22.91 13.20
C ALA A 125 10.62 -22.29 13.11
N VAL A 126 10.49 -21.13 12.46
CA VAL A 126 9.20 -20.45 12.31
C VAL A 126 8.37 -21.09 11.21
N GLU A 127 7.11 -21.37 11.52
CA GLU A 127 6.13 -21.87 10.55
C GLU A 127 5.11 -20.77 10.20
N ALA A 128 4.78 -20.67 8.92
CA ALA A 128 3.85 -19.67 8.41
C ALA A 128 2.81 -20.30 7.47
N SER A 129 1.54 -19.91 7.64
CA SER A 129 0.46 -20.23 6.72
C SER A 129 -0.39 -18.99 6.43
N LEU A 130 -0.86 -18.87 5.19
CA LEU A 130 -1.77 -17.82 4.78
C LEU A 130 -3.02 -18.48 4.21
N ASP A 131 -4.15 -18.24 4.85
CA ASP A 131 -5.43 -18.85 4.47
C ASP A 131 -6.55 -17.82 4.61
N HIS A 132 -7.37 -17.68 3.58
CA HIS A 132 -8.49 -16.72 3.53
C HIS A 132 -8.15 -15.28 3.98
N GLY A 133 -6.94 -14.80 3.68
CA GLY A 133 -6.48 -13.45 4.07
C GLY A 133 -6.04 -13.34 5.54
N LEU A 134 -5.91 -14.45 6.25
CA LEU A 134 -5.38 -14.54 7.61
C LEU A 134 -4.00 -15.20 7.59
N LEU A 135 -2.97 -14.42 7.90
CA LEU A 135 -1.62 -14.92 8.11
C LEU A 135 -1.51 -15.47 9.54
N LYS A 136 -1.07 -16.72 9.68
CA LYS A 136 -0.82 -17.39 10.96
C LYS A 136 0.66 -17.77 11.04
N LEU A 137 1.33 -17.36 12.10
CA LEU A 137 2.71 -17.71 12.40
C LEU A 137 2.78 -18.48 13.71
N ALA A 138 3.51 -19.58 13.72
CA ALA A 138 3.96 -20.27 14.92
C ALA A 138 5.45 -19.97 15.09
N VAL A 139 5.79 -19.24 16.15
CA VAL A 139 7.13 -18.72 16.41
C VAL A 139 7.66 -19.37 17.69
N PRO A 140 8.52 -20.40 17.60
CA PRO A 140 9.04 -21.07 18.79
C PRO A 140 9.87 -20.12 19.66
N LYS A 141 9.77 -20.26 20.98
CA LYS A 141 10.64 -19.56 21.92
C LYS A 141 12.04 -20.11 21.82
N LEU A 142 13.04 -19.27 22.04
CA LEU A 142 14.40 -19.73 22.20
C LEU A 142 14.46 -20.52 23.52
N ALA A 143 14.91 -21.77 23.47
CA ALA A 143 14.99 -22.60 24.67
C ALA A 143 15.94 -21.93 25.67
N GLU A 144 15.44 -21.66 26.88
CA GLU A 144 16.31 -21.33 28.01
C GLU A 144 17.21 -22.55 28.24
N GLU A 145 18.54 -22.37 28.13
CA GLU A 145 19.47 -23.40 28.59
C GLU A 145 19.21 -23.61 30.08
N LYS A 146 18.44 -24.66 30.41
CA LYS A 146 18.33 -25.15 31.78
C LYS A 146 19.74 -25.55 32.17
N HIS A 147 20.43 -24.67 32.90
CA HIS A 147 21.70 -24.98 33.55
C HIS A 147 21.51 -26.30 34.31
N ARG A 148 22.00 -27.39 33.73
CA ARG A 148 22.05 -28.68 34.38
C ARG A 148 23.16 -28.58 35.42
N LYS A 149 22.75 -28.37 36.67
CA LYS A 149 23.65 -28.43 37.83
C LYS A 149 24.23 -29.83 37.99
#